data_AF-A0A942RPF8-F1
#
_entry.id   AF-A0A942RPF8-F1
#
_cell.length_a   1.000
_cell.length_b   1.000
_cell.length_c   1.000
_cell.angle_alpha   90.00
_cell.angle_beta   90.00
_cell.angle_gamma   90.00
#
_symmetry.space_group_name_H-M   'P 1'
#
loop_
_entity.id
_entity.type
_entity.pdbx_description
1 polymer ?
#
loop_
_entity_poly.entity_id
_entity_poly.type
_entity_poly.pdbx_seq_one_letter_code
_entity_poly.pdbx_strand_id
1 'polypeptide(L)'
;MKSPKKTANSGAVDEIQTIVAGLDVMSSLLTEVKAGSKLGKTFVLLLNLFLLENRQPDGCKTIADLSVQSLADSVNMDCEELTGILSYLTEQGLIDCQTK
;
A
#
# COMPACT_ATOMS: atom_id res chain seq x y z
N MET A 1 9.20 43.64 1.25
CA MET A 1 9.16 42.49 2.20
C MET A 1 10.07 41.40 1.64
N LYS A 2 11.12 41.00 2.36
CA LYS A 2 12.02 39.90 1.96
C LYS A 2 11.45 38.59 2.50
N SER A 3 11.12 37.65 1.62
CA SER A 3 10.70 36.29 2.01
C SER A 3 11.83 35.60 2.77
N PRO A 4 11.54 34.78 3.81
CA PRO A 4 12.58 34.11 4.55
C PRO A 4 13.24 33.04 3.66
N LYS A 5 14.57 33.03 3.65
CA LYS A 5 15.39 31.98 3.03
C LYS A 5 15.11 30.67 3.79
N LYS A 6 14.46 29.68 3.16
CA LYS A 6 14.36 28.31 3.70
C LYS A 6 15.79 27.83 3.96
N THR A 7 16.13 27.61 5.23
CA THR A 7 17.46 27.16 5.64
C THR A 7 17.62 25.69 5.26
N ALA A 8 18.81 25.27 4.80
CA ALA A 8 19.08 23.90 4.35
C ALA A 8 18.73 22.83 5.40
N ASN A 9 18.78 23.18 6.69
CA ASN A 9 18.37 22.32 7.80
C ASN A 9 16.86 22.01 7.84
N SER A 10 16.01 22.88 7.29
CA SER A 10 14.56 22.65 7.25
C SER A 10 14.19 21.55 6.27
N GLY A 11 14.89 21.44 5.13
CA GLY A 11 14.61 20.40 4.13
C GLY A 11 14.98 18.99 4.61
N ALA A 12 16.14 18.85 5.27
CA ALA A 12 16.56 17.57 5.84
C ALA A 12 15.61 17.06 6.93
N VAL A 13 15.05 17.96 7.75
CA VAL A 13 14.06 17.60 8.76
C VAL A 13 12.75 17.13 8.12
N ASP A 14 12.28 17.81 7.07
CA ASP A 14 11.08 17.42 6.31
C ASP A 14 11.26 16.01 5.67
N GLU A 15 12.44 15.73 5.13
CA GLU A 15 12.79 14.40 4.57
C GLU A 15 12.81 13.31 5.64
N ILE A 16 13.44 13.57 6.79
CA ILE A 16 13.47 12.63 7.92
C ILE A 16 12.05 12.35 8.42
N GLN A 17 11.20 13.38 8.55
CA GLN A 17 9.81 13.20 8.96
C GLN A 17 9.03 12.33 7.98
N THR A 18 9.27 12.49 6.68
CA THR A 18 8.65 11.66 5.63
C THR A 18 9.07 10.19 5.77
N ILE A 19 10.37 9.94 6.02
CA ILE A 19 10.87 8.58 6.26
C ILE A 19 10.25 7.96 7.52
N VAL A 20 10.17 8.73 8.62
CA VAL A 20 9.57 8.26 9.88
C VAL A 20 8.09 7.91 9.67
N ALA A 21 7.33 8.75 8.99
CA ALA A 21 5.94 8.45 8.67
C ALA A 21 5.79 7.15 7.85
N GLY A 22 6.66 6.93 6.87
CA GLY A 22 6.68 5.67 6.10
C GLY A 22 7.00 4.45 6.96
N LEU A 23 7.94 4.57 7.91
CA LEU A 23 8.27 3.51 8.86
C LEU A 23 7.11 3.19 9.81
N ASP A 24 6.38 4.20 10.26
CA ASP A 24 5.20 4.01 11.12
C ASP A 24 4.09 3.25 10.39
N VAL A 25 3.82 3.59 9.13
CA VAL A 25 2.87 2.86 8.28
C VAL A 25 3.29 1.40 8.10
N MET A 26 4.57 1.15 7.78
CA MET A 26 5.09 -0.21 7.64
C MET A 26 4.98 -1.02 8.95
N SER A 27 5.30 -0.39 10.09
CA SER A 27 5.18 -1.01 11.42
C SER A 27 3.73 -1.40 11.74
N SER A 28 2.78 -0.51 11.43
CA SER A 28 1.35 -0.78 11.58
C SER A 28 0.91 -1.98 10.73
N LEU A 29 1.30 -2.02 9.45
CA LEU A 29 0.96 -3.13 8.56
C LEU A 29 1.58 -4.47 9.01
N LEU A 30 2.81 -4.47 9.50
CA LEU A 30 3.42 -5.69 10.04
C LEU A 30 2.67 -6.20 11.27
N THR A 31 2.09 -5.31 12.07
CA THR A 31 1.22 -5.66 13.20
C THR A 31 -0.08 -6.32 12.70
N GLU A 32 -0.70 -5.75 11.67
CA GLU A 32 -1.90 -6.31 11.01
C GLU A 32 -1.64 -7.69 10.40
N VAL A 33 -0.49 -7.88 9.74
CA VAL A 33 -0.03 -9.16 9.20
C VAL A 33 0.13 -10.18 10.33
N LYS A 34 0.81 -9.81 11.41
CA LYS A 34 1.00 -10.69 12.58
C LYS A 34 -0.34 -11.08 13.23
N ALA A 35 -1.29 -10.15 13.27
CA ALA A 35 -2.62 -10.39 13.81
C ALA A 35 -3.51 -11.26 12.88
N GLY A 36 -3.11 -11.47 11.62
CA GLY A 36 -3.92 -12.17 10.63
C GLY A 36 -5.21 -11.43 10.30
N SER A 37 -5.20 -10.09 10.42
CA SER A 37 -6.36 -9.25 10.14
C SER A 37 -6.73 -9.27 8.65
N LYS A 38 -7.90 -8.73 8.31
CA LYS A 38 -8.32 -8.59 6.91
C LYS A 38 -7.36 -7.68 6.13
N LEU A 39 -6.91 -6.58 6.74
CA LEU A 39 -5.90 -5.68 6.17
C LEU A 39 -4.57 -6.40 5.97
N GLY A 40 -4.08 -7.12 6.98
CA GLY A 40 -2.84 -7.88 6.89
C GLY A 40 -2.86 -8.97 5.81
N LYS A 41 -3.96 -9.72 5.70
CA LYS A 41 -4.16 -10.72 4.64
C LYS A 41 -4.16 -10.09 3.25
N THR A 42 -4.86 -8.97 3.10
CA THR A 42 -4.91 -8.23 1.82
C THR A 42 -3.53 -7.72 1.44
N PHE A 43 -2.80 -7.11 2.38
CA PHE A 43 -1.45 -6.62 2.14
C PHE A 43 -0.49 -7.75 1.72
N VAL A 44 -0.54 -8.90 2.38
CA VAL A 44 0.26 -10.07 2.02
C VAL A 44 -0.10 -10.60 0.63
N LEU A 45 -1.39 -10.66 0.28
CA LEU A 45 -1.82 -11.07 -1.05
C LEU A 45 -1.25 -10.15 -2.13
N LEU A 46 -1.41 -8.83 -1.97
CA LEU A 46 -0.90 -7.85 -2.92
C LEU A 46 0.63 -7.92 -3.06
N LEU A 47 1.36 -8.08 -1.95
CA LEU A 47 2.81 -8.25 -1.99
C LEU A 47 3.22 -9.53 -2.73
N ASN A 48 2.53 -10.64 -2.50
CA ASN A 48 2.80 -11.91 -3.18
C ASN A 48 2.55 -11.80 -4.69
N LEU A 49 1.47 -11.13 -5.08
CA LEU A 49 1.16 -10.89 -6.50
C LEU A 49 2.22 -9.99 -7.15
N PHE A 50 2.65 -8.92 -6.48
CA PHE A 50 3.70 -8.03 -6.97
C PHE A 50 5.03 -8.79 -7.16
N LEU A 51 5.41 -9.61 -6.18
CA LEU A 51 6.62 -10.43 -6.27
C LEU A 51 6.53 -11.49 -7.38
N LEU A 52 5.34 -12.02 -7.65
CA LEU A 52 5.12 -12.99 -8.73
C LEU A 52 5.29 -12.36 -10.10
N GLU A 53 4.67 -11.20 -10.34
CA GLU A 53 4.82 -10.43 -11.58
C GLU A 53 6.27 -10.11 -11.90
N ASN A 54 7.01 -9.61 -10.91
CA ASN A 54 8.42 -9.26 -11.09
C ASN A 54 9.33 -10.48 -11.35
N ARG A 55 8.88 -11.69 -11.01
CA ARG A 55 9.62 -12.95 -11.26
C ARG A 55 9.25 -13.62 -12.58
N GLN A 56 8.07 -13.35 -13.13
CA GLN A 56 7.55 -13.98 -14.35
C GLN A 56 6.90 -12.93 -15.28
N PRO A 57 7.72 -12.10 -15.94
CA PRO A 57 7.21 -11.01 -16.77
C PRO A 57 6.40 -11.47 -18.00
N ASP A 58 6.61 -12.70 -18.50
CA ASP A 58 6.05 -13.15 -19.79
C ASP A 58 4.80 -14.04 -19.68
N GLY A 59 4.08 -14.06 -18.55
CA GLY A 59 2.90 -14.93 -18.45
C GLY A 59 2.00 -14.79 -17.22
N CYS A 60 2.32 -13.93 -16.27
CA CYS A 60 1.45 -13.69 -15.13
C CYS A 60 0.43 -12.61 -15.46
N LYS A 61 -0.86 -12.86 -15.16
CA LYS A 61 -1.85 -11.77 -15.08
C LYS A 61 -1.32 -10.74 -14.09
N THR A 62 -1.33 -9.49 -14.47
CA THR A 62 -0.94 -8.40 -13.58
C THR A 62 -2.01 -8.22 -12.51
N ILE A 63 -1.65 -7.65 -11.36
CA ILE A 63 -2.57 -7.20 -10.30
C ILE A 63 -3.63 -6.30 -10.93
N ALA A 64 -3.25 -5.52 -11.94
CA ALA A 64 -4.15 -4.66 -12.71
C ALA A 64 -5.22 -5.44 -13.51
N ASP A 65 -5.01 -6.72 -13.81
CA ASP A 65 -5.98 -7.57 -14.51
C ASP A 65 -6.96 -8.28 -13.55
N LEU A 66 -6.74 -8.19 -12.23
CA LEU A 66 -7.61 -8.81 -11.24
C LEU A 66 -8.80 -7.92 -10.93
N SER A 67 -10.00 -8.50 -11.01
CA SER A 67 -11.20 -7.83 -10.53
C SER A 67 -11.20 -7.75 -9.00
N VAL A 68 -11.84 -6.71 -8.45
CA VAL A 68 -12.04 -6.57 -7.00
C VAL A 68 -12.71 -7.83 -6.43
N GLN A 69 -13.68 -8.42 -7.14
CA GLN A 69 -14.32 -9.67 -6.72
C GLN A 69 -13.33 -10.82 -6.60
N SER A 70 -12.46 -11.02 -7.59
CA SER A 70 -11.46 -12.10 -7.55
C SER A 70 -10.45 -11.93 -6.41
N LEU A 71 -10.09 -10.69 -6.09
CA LEU A 71 -9.26 -10.37 -4.93
C LEU A 71 -10.02 -10.67 -3.64
N ALA A 72 -11.29 -10.26 -3.54
CA ALA A 72 -12.12 -10.44 -2.35
C ALA A 72 -12.31 -11.93 -2.03
N ASP A 73 -12.56 -12.74 -3.06
CA ASP A 73 -12.63 -14.19 -2.97
C ASP A 73 -11.30 -14.80 -2.46
N SER A 74 -10.17 -14.27 -2.91
CA SER A 74 -8.83 -14.77 -2.54
C SER A 74 -8.48 -14.53 -1.06
N VAL A 75 -9.06 -13.50 -0.44
CA VAL A 75 -8.90 -13.21 1.00
C VAL A 75 -10.15 -13.51 1.83
N ASN A 76 -11.15 -14.16 1.24
CA ASN A 76 -12.42 -14.56 1.85
C ASN A 76 -13.11 -13.38 2.58
N MET A 77 -13.34 -12.30 1.84
CA MET A 77 -14.10 -11.12 2.27
C MET A 77 -15.07 -10.68 1.17
N ASP A 78 -16.01 -9.80 1.50
CA ASP A 78 -16.85 -9.19 0.48
C ASP A 78 -16.13 -8.01 -0.22
N CYS A 79 -16.72 -7.57 -1.33
CA CYS A 79 -16.15 -6.49 -2.14
C CYS A 79 -16.15 -5.14 -1.42
N GLU A 80 -17.10 -4.87 -0.52
CA GLU A 80 -17.20 -3.58 0.18
C GLU A 80 -16.06 -3.45 1.18
N GLU A 81 -15.84 -4.49 1.98
CA GLU A 81 -14.72 -4.59 2.92
C GLU A 81 -13.38 -4.49 2.21
N LEU A 82 -13.21 -5.22 1.09
CA LEU A 82 -11.98 -5.13 0.31
C LEU A 82 -11.77 -3.71 -0.24
N THR A 83 -12.82 -3.07 -0.75
CA THR A 83 -12.74 -1.71 -1.30
C THR A 83 -12.31 -0.70 -0.23
N GLY A 84 -12.82 -0.84 1.00
CA GLY A 84 -12.39 -0.04 2.13
C GLY A 84 -10.90 -0.21 2.45
N ILE A 85 -10.41 -1.46 2.43
CA ILE A 85 -8.99 -1.76 2.64
C ILE A 85 -8.11 -1.19 1.52
N LEU A 86 -8.52 -1.34 0.26
CA LEU A 86 -7.76 -0.81 -0.88
C LEU A 86 -7.72 0.73 -0.87
N SER A 87 -8.81 1.37 -0.47
CA SER A 87 -8.88 2.83 -0.28
C SER A 87 -7.89 3.28 0.80
N TYR A 88 -7.89 2.60 1.95
CA TYR A 88 -6.92 2.88 3.02
C TYR A 88 -5.47 2.75 2.55
N LEU A 89 -5.13 1.65 1.86
CA LEU A 89 -3.76 1.44 1.35
C LEU A 89 -3.35 2.50 0.30
N THR A 90 -4.30 2.98 -0.49
CA THR A 90 -4.09 4.07 -1.46
C THR A 90 -3.84 5.40 -0.74
N GLU A 91 -4.62 5.71 0.30
CA GLU A 91 -4.43 6.91 1.14
C GLU A 91 -3.08 6.92 1.87
N GLN A 92 -2.56 5.75 2.25
CA GLN A 92 -1.21 5.60 2.80
C GLN A 92 -0.10 5.70 1.74
N GLY A 93 -0.44 5.84 0.45
CA GLY A 93 0.52 5.93 -0.64
C GLY A 93 1.26 4.63 -0.95
N LEU A 94 0.69 3.48 -0.57
CA LEU A 94 1.34 2.17 -0.72
C LEU A 94 0.99 1.49 -2.04
N ILE A 95 -0.20 1.75 -2.56
CA ILE A 95 -0.69 1.23 -3.84
C ILE A 95 -1.36 2.36 -4.63
N ASP A 96 -1.47 2.16 -5.93
CA ASP A 96 -2.30 3.00 -6.81
C ASP A 96 -3.44 2.14 -7.36
N CYS A 97 -4.65 2.36 -6.83
CA CYS A 97 -5.86 1.68 -7.28
C CYS A 97 -6.69 2.60 -8.17
N GLN A 98 -6.76 2.30 -9.46
CA GLN A 98 -7.76 2.89 -10.34
C GLN A 98 -9.03 2.04 -10.32
N THR A 99 -10.00 2.42 -9.50
CA THR A 99 -11.35 1.86 -9.57
C THR A 99 -12.02 2.40 -10.84
N LYS A 100 -12.28 1.50 -11.80
CA LYS A 100 -13.12 1.79 -12.97
C LYS A 100 -14.57 1.45 -12.69
#